data_AF-A0A7C7TZD1-F1
#
_entry.id   AF-A0A7C7TZD1-F1
#
_cell.length_a   1.000
_cell.length_b   1.000
_cell.length_c   1.000
_cell.angle_alpha   90.00
_cell.angle_beta   90.00
_cell.angle_gamma   90.00
#
_symmetry.space_group_name_H-M   'P 1'
#
loop_
_entity.id
_entity.type
_entity.pdbx_description
1 polymer ?
#
loop_
_entity_poly.entity_id
_entity_poly.type
_entity_poly.pdbx_seq_one_letter_code
_entity_poly.pdbx_strand_id
1 'polypeptide(L)'
;MVILLKQLIKSVLNKYRKEWPTVSTRSDIECFLSRLSRQYQIAPISVLIRSKSWIREWTNNPKAIACAWREDGELFAAFADSLITPLYPKYILLHSWKERTFLRALIHEFVHLYLRTKHPHIVESHSPEFYAMEASLAREYGL
;
A
#
# COMPACT_ATOMS: atom_id res chain seq x y z
N MET A 1 -19.73 -31.94 -7.95
CA MET A 1 -18.45 -32.08 -7.19
C MET A 1 -17.47 -30.92 -7.41
N VAL A 2 -17.21 -30.45 -8.64
CA VAL A 2 -16.22 -29.39 -8.93
C VAL A 2 -16.58 -28.02 -8.32
N ILE A 3 -17.87 -27.67 -8.25
CA ILE A 3 -18.34 -26.38 -7.70
C ILE A 3 -18.11 -26.31 -6.18
N LEU A 4 -18.43 -27.38 -5.46
CA LEU A 4 -18.21 -27.50 -4.02
C LEU A 4 -16.71 -27.46 -3.68
N LEU A 5 -15.84 -28.11 -4.46
CA LEU A 5 -14.40 -28.06 -4.25
C LEU A 5 -13.84 -26.64 -4.46
N LYS A 6 -14.31 -25.92 -5.50
CA LYS A 6 -13.94 -24.50 -5.72
C LYS A 6 -14.42 -23.60 -4.60
N GLN A 7 -15.63 -23.81 -4.07
CA GLN A 7 -16.15 -23.07 -2.92
C GLN A 7 -15.40 -23.41 -1.62
N LEU A 8 -15.00 -24.66 -1.41
CA LEU A 8 -14.21 -25.08 -0.26
C LEU A 8 -12.81 -24.46 -0.30
N ILE A 9 -12.13 -24.50 -1.46
CA ILE A 9 -10.83 -23.86 -1.67
C ILE A 9 -10.96 -22.35 -1.47
N LYS A 10 -12.02 -21.71 -1.98
CA LYS A 10 -12.32 -20.30 -1.76
C LYS A 10 -12.49 -19.98 -0.27
N SER A 11 -13.25 -20.80 0.45
CA SER A 11 -13.46 -20.67 1.90
C SER A 11 -12.17 -20.83 2.70
N VAL A 12 -11.34 -21.82 2.37
CA VAL A 12 -10.11 -22.12 3.11
C VAL A 12 -9.00 -21.11 2.81
N LEU A 13 -8.85 -20.65 1.57
CA LEU A 13 -7.82 -19.68 1.20
C LEU A 13 -8.18 -18.22 1.53
N ASN A 14 -9.47 -17.86 1.60
CA ASN A 14 -9.92 -16.49 1.86
C ASN A 14 -10.47 -16.24 3.27
N LYS A 15 -10.60 -17.25 4.15
CA LYS A 15 -11.35 -17.09 5.42
C LYS A 15 -10.88 -15.95 6.34
N TYR A 16 -9.65 -15.46 6.16
CA TYR A 16 -9.05 -14.42 6.99
C TYR A 16 -8.41 -13.29 6.17
N ARG A 17 -8.67 -13.21 4.87
CA ARG A 17 -8.03 -12.21 3.98
C ARG A 17 -9.01 -11.09 3.66
N LYS A 18 -8.47 -9.87 3.62
CA LYS A 18 -9.19 -8.71 3.09
C LYS A 18 -9.41 -8.90 1.60
N GLU A 19 -10.51 -8.32 1.12
CA GLU A 19 -10.76 -8.24 -0.31
C GLU A 19 -9.67 -7.41 -0.98
N TRP A 20 -9.22 -7.87 -2.16
CA TRP A 20 -8.23 -7.13 -2.94
C TRP A 20 -8.82 -5.78 -3.36
N PRO A 21 -8.08 -4.66 -3.21
CA PRO A 21 -8.67 -3.35 -3.45
C PRO A 21 -8.93 -3.11 -4.94
N THR A 22 -9.94 -2.29 -5.22
CA THR A 22 -10.15 -1.69 -6.53
C THR A 22 -9.44 -0.34 -6.55
N VAL A 23 -8.39 -0.20 -7.36
CA VAL A 23 -7.59 1.02 -7.45
C VAL A 23 -7.25 1.28 -8.91
N SER A 24 -7.85 2.30 -9.51
CA SER A 24 -7.63 2.63 -10.92
C SER A 24 -7.25 4.08 -11.16
N THR A 25 -7.55 4.95 -10.19
CA THR A 25 -7.33 6.39 -10.25
C THR A 25 -6.56 6.89 -9.05
N ARG A 26 -6.07 8.14 -9.10
CA ARG A 26 -5.50 8.83 -7.93
C ARG A 26 -6.45 8.81 -6.74
N SER A 27 -7.73 9.13 -6.97
CA SER A 27 -8.75 9.19 -5.92
C SER A 27 -8.97 7.82 -5.28
N ASP A 28 -8.85 6.73 -6.04
CA ASP A 28 -8.94 5.38 -5.48
C ASP A 28 -7.75 5.07 -4.57
N ILE A 29 -6.55 5.52 -4.93
CA ILE A 29 -5.35 5.39 -4.09
C ILE A 29 -5.55 6.16 -2.78
N GLU A 30 -6.00 7.42 -2.85
CA GLU A 30 -6.30 8.24 -1.67
C GLU A 30 -7.37 7.58 -0.79
N CYS A 31 -8.42 7.02 -1.40
CA CYS A 31 -9.47 6.29 -0.69
C CYS A 31 -8.93 5.03 0.01
N PHE A 32 -8.09 4.26 -0.68
CA PHE A 32 -7.44 3.08 -0.11
C PHE A 32 -6.56 3.45 1.10
N LEU A 33 -5.67 4.43 0.93
CA LEU A 33 -4.80 4.90 2.01
C LEU A 33 -5.61 5.52 3.15
N SER A 34 -6.67 6.27 2.87
CA SER A 34 -7.55 6.86 3.89
C SER A 34 -8.27 5.81 4.74
N ARG A 35 -8.66 4.66 4.14
CA ARG A 35 -9.23 3.53 4.89
C ARG A 35 -8.20 2.94 5.84
N LEU A 36 -6.96 2.75 5.39
CA LEU A 36 -5.87 2.30 6.24
C LEU A 36 -5.57 3.34 7.34
N SER A 37 -5.47 4.62 7.00
CA SER A 37 -5.27 5.71 7.97
C SER A 37 -6.32 5.69 9.08
N ARG A 38 -7.59 5.49 8.73
CA ARG A 38 -8.69 5.37 9.70
C ARG A 38 -8.54 4.14 10.58
N GLN A 39 -8.22 2.97 10.00
CA GLN A 39 -8.01 1.74 10.75
C GLN A 39 -6.89 1.87 11.79
N TYR A 40 -5.79 2.53 11.43
CA TYR A 40 -4.61 2.70 12.28
C TYR A 40 -4.58 4.05 13.01
N GLN A 41 -5.65 4.82 12.93
CA GLN A 41 -5.86 6.10 13.63
C GLN A 41 -4.74 7.11 13.38
N ILE A 42 -4.31 7.28 12.12
CA ILE A 42 -3.42 8.36 11.67
C ILE A 42 -4.17 9.34 10.77
N ALA A 43 -3.58 10.51 10.51
CA ALA A 43 -4.15 11.51 9.62
C ALA A 43 -4.38 10.94 8.20
N PRO A 44 -5.34 11.48 7.43
CA PRO A 44 -5.49 11.14 6.02
C PRO A 44 -4.20 11.41 5.24
N ILE A 45 -3.89 10.53 4.29
CA ILE A 45 -2.70 10.64 3.45
C ILE A 45 -3.12 11.22 2.09
N SER A 46 -2.52 12.35 1.73
CA SER A 46 -2.68 12.96 0.40
C SER A 46 -1.78 12.26 -0.61
N VAL A 47 -2.27 12.03 -1.83
CA VAL A 47 -1.49 11.32 -2.87
C VAL A 47 -1.00 12.28 -3.93
N LEU A 48 0.27 12.15 -4.30
CA LEU A 48 0.88 12.86 -5.43
C LEU A 48 1.23 11.85 -6.52
N ILE A 49 0.66 12.00 -7.71
CA ILE A 49 1.12 11.27 -8.91
C ILE A 49 2.00 12.21 -9.72
N ARG A 50 3.25 11.83 -9.94
CA ARG A 50 4.28 12.66 -10.57
C ARG A 50 5.19 11.81 -11.46
N SER A 51 6.04 12.43 -12.27
CA SER A 51 7.06 11.70 -13.02
C SER A 51 8.13 11.14 -12.08
N LYS A 52 8.79 10.07 -12.49
CA LYS A 52 9.94 9.52 -11.75
C LYS A 52 11.07 10.54 -11.56
N SER A 53 11.30 11.42 -12.54
CA SER A 53 12.30 12.49 -12.42
C SER A 53 11.96 13.48 -11.31
N TRP A 54 10.69 13.90 -11.21
CA TRP A 54 10.23 14.79 -10.17
C TRP A 54 10.38 14.18 -8.78
N ILE A 55 10.03 12.89 -8.60
CA ILE A 55 10.21 12.19 -7.33
C ILE A 55 11.69 12.15 -6.95
N ARG A 56 12.56 11.84 -7.93
CA ARG A 56 14.00 11.81 -7.72
C ARG A 56 14.55 13.17 -7.27
N GLU A 57 14.13 14.25 -7.92
CA GLU A 57 14.52 15.61 -7.55
C GLU A 57 14.03 15.97 -6.14
N TRP A 58 12.80 15.55 -5.81
CA TRP A 58 12.19 15.84 -4.52
C TRP A 58 12.85 15.10 -3.35
N THR A 59 13.21 13.83 -3.52
CA THR A 59 13.76 13.00 -2.43
C THR A 59 15.26 12.77 -2.50
N ASN A 60 15.93 13.29 -3.54
CA ASN A 60 17.31 12.94 -3.89
C ASN A 60 17.54 11.41 -3.95
N ASN A 61 16.53 10.65 -4.39
CA ASN A 61 16.56 9.18 -4.41
C ASN A 61 15.98 8.66 -5.74
N PRO A 62 16.64 7.72 -6.44
CA PRO A 62 16.16 7.19 -7.72
C PRO A 62 14.89 6.32 -7.64
N LYS A 63 14.28 6.18 -6.46
CA LYS A 63 13.03 5.44 -6.25
C LYS A 63 11.87 6.01 -7.05
N ALA A 64 10.90 5.13 -7.36
CA ALA A 64 9.66 5.48 -8.05
C ALA A 64 8.52 5.82 -7.08
N ILE A 65 8.79 5.80 -5.78
CA ILE A 65 7.85 6.10 -4.70
C ILE A 65 8.56 6.88 -3.61
N ALA A 66 7.80 7.65 -2.87
CA ALA A 66 8.27 8.45 -1.76
C ALA A 66 7.13 8.80 -0.80
N CYS A 67 7.46 9.18 0.41
CA CYS A 67 6.54 9.82 1.34
C CYS A 67 7.17 11.03 2.01
N ALA A 68 6.34 11.93 2.49
CA ALA A 68 6.74 13.07 3.28
C ALA A 68 5.66 13.43 4.30
N TRP A 69 6.05 14.22 5.28
CA TRP A 69 5.14 14.78 6.27
C TRP A 69 5.52 16.23 6.55
N ARG A 70 4.56 17.02 6.97
CA ARG A 70 4.75 18.41 7.41
C ARG A 70 4.63 18.50 8.93
N GLU A 71 5.15 19.60 9.49
CA GLU A 71 5.08 19.87 10.94
C GLU A 71 3.65 20.09 11.43
N ASP A 72 2.76 20.56 10.55
CA ASP A 72 1.32 20.70 10.82
C ASP A 72 0.55 19.36 10.85
N GLY A 73 1.24 18.24 10.57
CA GLY A 73 0.68 16.90 10.60
C GLY A 73 0.14 16.40 9.25
N GLU A 74 0.26 17.17 8.16
CA GLU A 74 -0.11 16.68 6.83
C GLU A 74 0.82 15.55 6.37
N LEU A 75 0.24 14.47 5.83
CA LEU A 75 0.96 13.29 5.35
C LEU A 75 0.80 13.14 3.83
N PHE A 76 1.89 12.84 3.14
CA PHE A 76 1.93 12.72 1.68
C PHE A 76 2.57 11.40 1.25
N ALA A 77 1.97 10.73 0.27
CA ALA A 77 2.58 9.63 -0.47
C ALA A 77 2.65 10.00 -1.95
N ALA A 78 3.83 9.89 -2.55
CA ALA A 78 4.08 10.16 -3.96
C ALA A 78 4.40 8.87 -4.72
N PHE A 79 3.77 8.68 -5.87
CA PHE A 79 3.97 7.54 -6.74
C PHE A 79 4.29 8.01 -8.16
N ALA A 80 5.28 7.36 -8.78
CA ALA A 80 5.57 7.60 -10.18
C ALA A 80 4.39 7.17 -11.03
N ASP A 81 4.00 8.00 -12.00
CA ASP A 81 3.02 7.67 -13.03
C ASP A 81 3.27 6.32 -13.70
N SER A 82 4.54 6.00 -13.99
CA SER A 82 4.97 4.73 -14.59
C SER A 82 4.73 3.50 -13.72
N LEU A 83 4.50 3.68 -12.41
CA LEU A 83 4.26 2.59 -11.46
C LEU A 83 2.76 2.26 -11.34
N ILE A 84 1.89 3.21 -11.66
CA ILE A 84 0.45 3.07 -11.48
C ILE A 84 -0.07 1.90 -12.31
N THR A 85 -0.54 0.88 -11.63
CA THR A 85 -1.11 -0.33 -12.25
C THR A 85 -2.51 -0.52 -11.71
N PRO A 86 -3.56 -0.50 -12.54
CA PRO A 86 -4.92 -0.71 -12.06
C PRO A 86 -5.05 -2.04 -11.30
N LEU A 87 -5.62 -1.98 -10.11
CA LEU A 87 -5.95 -3.13 -9.26
C LEU A 87 -7.45 -3.38 -9.35
N TYR A 88 -7.81 -4.63 -9.61
CA TYR A 88 -9.20 -5.09 -9.60
C TYR A 88 -9.34 -6.36 -8.78
N PRO A 89 -10.46 -6.58 -8.09
CA PRO A 89 -10.75 -7.82 -7.40
C PRO A 89 -10.78 -8.99 -8.40
N LYS A 90 -9.88 -9.97 -8.20
CA LYS A 90 -9.87 -11.23 -8.94
C LYS A 90 -9.29 -12.33 -8.07
N TYR A 91 -9.28 -13.57 -8.57
CA TYR A 91 -8.64 -14.66 -7.86
C TYR A 91 -7.15 -14.36 -7.67
N ILE A 92 -6.63 -14.70 -6.49
CA ILE A 92 -5.29 -14.27 -6.09
C ILE A 92 -4.18 -14.74 -7.06
N LEU A 93 -4.33 -15.94 -7.60
CA LEU A 93 -3.42 -16.55 -8.57
C LEU A 93 -3.46 -15.84 -9.95
N LEU A 94 -4.42 -14.95 -10.17
CA LEU A 94 -4.58 -14.18 -11.41
C LEU A 94 -4.02 -12.75 -11.30
N HIS A 95 -3.56 -12.31 -10.13
CA HIS A 95 -2.84 -11.04 -10.03
C HIS A 95 -1.45 -11.18 -10.62
N SER A 96 -1.17 -10.32 -11.60
CA SER A 96 0.12 -10.15 -12.22
C SER A 96 1.15 -9.67 -11.20
N TRP A 97 2.42 -9.89 -11.53
CA TRP A 97 3.53 -9.36 -10.74
C TRP A 97 3.46 -7.83 -10.60
N LYS A 98 3.06 -7.10 -11.66
CA LYS A 98 2.91 -5.64 -11.62
C LYS A 98 1.84 -5.18 -10.62
N GLU A 99 0.68 -5.81 -10.61
CA GLU A 99 -0.39 -5.49 -9.65
C GLU A 99 0.04 -5.75 -8.21
N ARG A 100 0.72 -6.88 -7.97
CA ARG A 100 1.26 -7.22 -6.65
C ARG A 100 2.30 -6.21 -6.18
N THR A 101 3.22 -5.84 -7.05
CA THR A 101 4.26 -4.83 -6.78
C THR A 101 3.64 -3.47 -6.51
N PHE A 102 2.62 -3.06 -7.26
CA PHE A 102 1.95 -1.79 -7.03
C PHE A 102 1.21 -1.77 -5.68
N LEU A 103 0.46 -2.83 -5.34
CA LEU A 103 -0.18 -2.91 -4.02
C LEU A 103 0.85 -2.90 -2.88
N ARG A 104 1.97 -3.64 -3.04
CA ARG A 104 3.08 -3.61 -2.08
C ARG A 104 3.63 -2.20 -1.92
N ALA A 105 3.76 -1.43 -3.00
CA ALA A 105 4.21 -0.04 -2.95
C ALA A 105 3.23 0.88 -2.19
N LEU A 106 1.92 0.70 -2.37
CA LEU A 106 0.92 1.44 -1.59
C LEU A 106 1.05 1.15 -0.09
N ILE A 107 1.22 -0.14 0.26
CA ILE A 107 1.43 -0.58 1.64
C ILE A 107 2.76 -0.02 2.19
N HIS A 108 3.83 -0.06 1.41
CA HIS A 108 5.16 0.42 1.78
C HIS A 108 5.14 1.87 2.27
N GLU A 109 4.57 2.78 1.48
CA GLU A 109 4.49 4.19 1.85
C GLU A 109 3.54 4.43 3.02
N PHE A 110 2.46 3.66 3.12
CA PHE A 110 1.59 3.70 4.30
C PHE A 110 2.35 3.34 5.59
N VAL A 111 3.19 2.30 5.56
CA VAL A 111 3.95 1.85 6.74
C VAL A 111 4.96 2.90 7.19
N HIS A 112 5.65 3.56 6.25
CA HIS A 112 6.54 4.68 6.59
C HIS A 112 5.78 5.79 7.35
N LEU A 113 4.64 6.22 6.81
CA LEU A 113 3.83 7.30 7.40
C LEU A 113 3.21 6.87 8.74
N TYR A 114 2.77 5.61 8.85
CA TYR A 114 2.26 5.04 10.10
C TYR A 114 3.33 5.02 11.20
N LEU A 115 4.51 4.46 10.92
CA LEU A 115 5.59 4.39 11.90
C LEU A 115 6.06 5.78 12.31
N ARG A 116 6.19 6.70 11.35
CA ARG A 116 6.53 8.10 11.66
C ARG A 116 5.54 8.74 12.63
N THR A 117 4.24 8.45 12.48
CA THR A 117 3.16 9.04 13.29
C THR A 117 3.03 8.39 14.66
N LYS A 118 3.06 7.05 14.73
CA LYS A 118 2.77 6.30 15.97
C LYS A 118 4.02 5.90 16.74
N HIS A 119 5.16 5.82 16.07
CA HIS A 119 6.43 5.37 16.62
C HIS A 119 7.58 6.32 16.21
N PRO A 120 7.47 7.64 16.51
CA PRO A 120 8.45 8.64 16.04
C PRO A 120 9.87 8.44 16.59
N HIS A 121 10.05 7.59 17.60
CA HIS A 121 11.35 7.19 18.15
C HIS A 121 12.10 6.19 17.27
N ILE A 122 11.42 5.53 16.32
CA ILE A 122 12.05 4.66 15.34
C ILE A 122 12.60 5.55 14.21
N VAL A 123 13.91 5.80 14.26
CA VAL A 123 14.59 6.68 13.31
C VAL A 123 14.97 5.95 12.01
N GLU A 124 15.20 4.63 12.10
CA GLU A 124 15.53 3.81 10.94
C GLU A 124 14.33 3.67 10.00
N SER A 125 14.50 4.08 8.74
CA SER A 125 13.43 4.06 7.74
C SER A 125 12.89 2.64 7.48
N HIS A 126 13.74 1.61 7.58
CA HIS A 126 13.37 0.20 7.35
C HIS A 126 13.82 -0.68 8.53
N SER A 127 13.32 -0.38 9.72
CA SER A 127 13.59 -1.16 10.94
C SER A 127 12.92 -2.55 10.92
N PRO A 128 13.21 -3.45 11.88
CA PRO A 128 12.46 -4.70 12.04
C PRO A 128 10.94 -4.51 12.16
N GLU A 129 10.49 -3.45 12.84
CA GLU A 129 9.08 -3.08 12.97
C GLU A 129 8.46 -2.70 11.62
N PHE A 130 9.21 -2.00 10.76
CA PHE A 130 8.79 -1.70 9.39
C PHE A 130 8.50 -2.99 8.64
N TYR A 131 9.45 -3.92 8.60
CA TYR A 131 9.29 -5.17 7.87
C TYR A 131 8.16 -6.04 8.44
N ALA A 132 8.03 -6.08 9.77
CA ALA A 132 6.95 -6.82 10.42
C ALA A 132 5.57 -6.27 10.04
N MET A 133 5.41 -4.96 10.07
CA MET A 133 4.15 -4.28 9.72
C MET A 133 3.83 -4.41 8.23
N GLU A 134 4.81 -4.17 7.35
CA GLU A 134 4.64 -4.34 5.90
C GLU A 134 4.26 -5.77 5.55
N ALA A 135 4.92 -6.77 6.13
CA ALA A 135 4.62 -8.18 5.89
C ALA A 135 3.25 -8.58 6.44
N SER A 136 2.84 -8.05 7.60
CA SER A 136 1.52 -8.30 8.17
C SER A 136 0.41 -7.78 7.26
N LEU A 137 0.49 -6.51 6.84
CA LEU A 137 -0.47 -5.90 5.93
C LEU A 137 -0.49 -6.58 4.56
N ALA A 138 0.67 -6.90 4.00
CA ALA A 138 0.78 -7.61 2.74
C ALA A 138 0.04 -8.97 2.80
N ARG A 139 0.18 -9.70 3.91
CA ARG A 139 -0.49 -10.98 4.14
C ARG A 139 -2.01 -10.86 4.22
N GLU A 140 -2.54 -9.76 4.76
CA GLU A 140 -3.99 -9.50 4.80
C GLU A 140 -4.59 -9.46 3.39
N TYR A 141 -3.85 -8.95 2.40
CA TYR A 141 -4.26 -8.96 0.99
C TYR A 141 -3.80 -10.21 0.24
N GLY A 142 -2.95 -11.05 0.84
CA GLY A 142 -2.42 -12.28 0.24
C GLY A 142 -1.30 -12.05 -0.77
N LEU A 143 -0.51 -11.00 -0.54
CA LEU A 143 0.80 -10.79 -1.15
C LEU A 143 1.85 -11.77 -0.59
#